data_AF-A0A2S7NW44-F1
#
_entry.id   AF-A0A2S7NW44-F1
#
_cell.length_a   1.000
_cell.length_b   1.000
_cell.length_c   1.000
_cell.angle_alpha   90.00
_cell.angle_beta   90.00
_cell.angle_gamma   90.00
#
_symmetry.space_group_name_H-M   'P 1'
#
loop_
_entity.id
_entity.type
_entity.pdbx_description
1 polymer ?
#
loop_
_entity_poly.entity_id
_entity_poly.type
_entity_poly.pdbx_seq_one_letter_code
_entity_poly.pdbx_strand_id
1 'polypeptide(L)'
;MDDETGHITQDTPLVFRATSDYWGENETLADELWESINIDPITVALSSEYVEQHGLADSARFPWDNDKRTYILKGFHDLHCLKSMRRAFVDLQRGVDTKTDWFHMYHCLDALRQDLMCYADDTPMPIPKDITYIGDGQVRQCRDWNKLTAWATAPEQNACYRQLSDYNQVFHSLEKFAYCPEGSPYYDIQREYFEKHGHRDPFVE
;
A
#
# COMPACT_ATOMS: atom_id res chain seq x y z
N MET A 1 6.24 -3.45 24.98
CA MET A 1 6.28 -4.81 24.41
C MET A 1 6.33 -4.54 22.94
N ASP A 2 7.53 -4.40 22.43
CA ASP A 2 7.76 -3.88 21.08
C ASP A 2 7.25 -4.92 20.10
N ASP A 3 6.41 -4.47 19.17
CA ASP A 3 5.89 -5.29 18.08
C ASP A 3 7.06 -5.62 17.14
N GLU A 4 7.74 -6.74 17.42
CA GLU A 4 8.93 -7.24 16.69
C GLU A 4 8.60 -7.81 15.30
N THR A 5 7.35 -7.72 14.84
CA THR A 5 6.96 -8.26 13.52
C THR A 5 7.32 -7.33 12.35
N GLY A 6 8.00 -6.21 12.61
CA GLY A 6 8.45 -5.26 11.58
C GLY A 6 9.82 -4.64 11.85
N HIS A 7 10.65 -4.53 10.81
CA HIS A 7 12.01 -3.97 10.90
C HIS A 7 12.05 -2.45 11.18
N ILE A 8 10.90 -1.76 11.19
CA ILE A 8 10.82 -0.30 11.20
C ILE A 8 10.05 0.19 12.42
N THR A 9 10.78 0.92 13.25
CA THR A 9 10.34 1.57 14.48
C THR A 9 9.54 2.85 14.21
N GLN A 10 8.64 3.19 15.13
CA GLN A 10 7.95 4.49 15.16
C GLN A 10 8.82 5.53 15.86
N ASP A 11 9.86 5.98 15.17
CA ASP A 11 10.89 6.89 15.71
C ASP A 11 11.09 8.16 14.87
N THR A 12 10.24 8.35 13.85
CA THR A 12 10.34 9.48 12.93
C THR A 12 9.35 10.58 13.35
N PRO A 13 9.84 11.70 13.91
CA PRO A 13 8.96 12.78 14.34
C PRO A 13 8.40 13.53 13.12
N LEU A 14 7.08 13.52 12.96
CA LEU A 14 6.37 14.29 11.94
C LEU A 14 5.39 15.26 12.57
N VAL A 15 5.32 16.48 12.04
CA VAL A 15 4.35 17.49 12.46
C VAL A 15 3.03 17.24 11.72
N PHE A 16 1.98 16.91 12.46
CA PHE A 16 0.64 16.81 11.92
C PHE A 16 0.15 18.18 11.46
N ARG A 17 -0.39 18.23 10.24
CA ARG A 17 -0.99 19.43 9.65
C ARG A 17 -2.45 19.15 9.35
N ALA A 18 -3.33 19.98 9.91
CA ALA A 18 -4.75 19.85 9.65
C ALA A 18 -5.08 20.16 8.19
N THR A 19 -4.36 21.11 7.57
CA THR A 19 -4.50 21.48 6.15
C THR A 19 -3.29 21.02 5.31
N SER A 20 -3.56 20.62 4.07
CA SER A 20 -2.51 20.28 3.09
C SER A 20 -3.05 20.36 1.66
N ASP A 21 -2.14 20.31 0.68
CA ASP A 21 -2.49 20.30 -0.74
C ASP A 21 -3.29 19.06 -1.18
N TYR A 22 -3.36 18.02 -0.34
CA TYR A 22 -4.15 16.81 -0.58
C TYR A 22 -5.67 17.02 -0.45
N TRP A 23 -6.13 18.15 0.09
CA TRP A 23 -7.56 18.45 0.22
C TRP A 23 -7.92 19.95 0.12
N GLY A 24 -7.02 20.79 -0.41
CA GLY A 24 -7.22 22.24 -0.52
C GLY A 24 -8.18 22.67 -1.65
N GLU A 25 -8.37 23.99 -1.80
CA GLU A 25 -9.28 24.59 -2.82
C GLU A 25 -8.92 24.20 -4.27
N ASN A 26 -7.66 23.87 -4.53
CA ASN A 26 -7.21 23.39 -5.83
C ASN A 26 -7.42 21.89 -5.96
N GLU A 27 -8.64 21.48 -6.32
CA GLU A 27 -9.01 20.07 -6.48
C GLU A 27 -8.16 19.33 -7.52
N THR A 28 -7.72 20.01 -8.59
CA THR A 28 -6.86 19.41 -9.63
C THR A 28 -5.51 19.01 -9.04
N LEU A 29 -4.89 19.90 -8.26
CA LEU A 29 -3.64 19.59 -7.58
C LEU A 29 -3.85 18.44 -6.58
N ALA A 30 -4.96 18.45 -5.83
CA ALA A 30 -5.27 17.36 -4.92
C ALA A 30 -5.38 16.02 -5.67
N ASP A 31 -6.11 15.97 -6.79
CA ASP A 31 -6.22 14.77 -7.63
C ASP A 31 -4.85 14.28 -8.10
N GLU A 32 -4.01 15.17 -8.62
CA GLU A 32 -2.65 14.83 -9.07
C GLU A 32 -1.80 14.26 -7.93
N LEU A 33 -1.84 14.87 -6.73
CA LEU A 33 -1.10 14.41 -5.56
C LEU A 33 -1.56 13.03 -5.11
N TRP A 34 -2.87 12.80 -5.06
CA TRP A 34 -3.41 11.49 -4.69
C TRP A 34 -3.05 10.40 -5.69
N GLU A 35 -3.15 10.68 -7.00
CA GLU A 35 -2.72 9.73 -8.04
C GLU A 35 -1.21 9.46 -7.99
N SER A 36 -0.39 10.46 -7.60
CA SER A 36 1.07 10.31 -7.49
C SER A 36 1.55 9.42 -6.35
N ILE A 37 0.67 9.04 -5.41
CA ILE A 37 1.02 8.16 -4.29
C ILE A 37 1.37 6.78 -4.84
N ASN A 38 2.66 6.45 -4.80
CA ASN A 38 3.18 5.16 -5.25
C ASN A 38 2.89 4.05 -4.23
N ILE A 39 2.08 3.08 -4.65
CA ILE A 39 1.74 1.88 -3.86
C ILE A 39 2.30 0.58 -4.48
N ASP A 40 3.12 0.66 -5.52
CA ASP A 40 3.78 -0.52 -6.12
C ASP A 40 4.55 -1.39 -5.10
N PRO A 41 5.24 -0.82 -4.09
CA PRO A 41 5.94 -1.61 -3.08
C PRO A 41 5.03 -2.33 -2.07
N ILE A 42 3.74 -2.49 -2.37
CA ILE A 42 2.77 -3.17 -1.52
C ILE A 42 3.06 -4.66 -1.32
N THR A 43 3.76 -5.32 -2.25
CA THR A 43 4.01 -6.77 -2.17
C THR A 43 5.50 -7.09 -2.01
N VAL A 44 5.81 -7.96 -1.06
CA VAL A 44 7.16 -8.51 -0.84
C VAL A 44 7.17 -10.03 -0.98
N ALA A 45 8.30 -10.59 -1.40
CA ALA A 45 8.57 -12.02 -1.45
C ALA A 45 9.52 -12.39 -0.31
N LEU A 46 9.05 -13.19 0.64
CA LEU A 46 9.78 -13.58 1.85
C LEU A 46 10.12 -15.07 1.79
N SER A 47 11.34 -15.44 2.20
CA SER A 47 11.75 -16.84 2.28
C SER A 47 10.98 -17.59 3.36
N SER A 48 10.86 -18.89 3.19
CA SER A 48 10.26 -19.78 4.20
C SER A 48 10.97 -19.64 5.56
N GLU A 49 12.29 -19.45 5.57
CA GLU A 49 13.07 -19.16 6.79
C GLU A 49 12.63 -17.87 7.47
N TYR A 50 12.47 -16.77 6.71
CA TYR A 50 12.00 -15.50 7.27
C TYR A 50 10.61 -15.63 7.87
N VAL A 51 9.71 -16.32 7.15
CA VAL A 51 8.33 -16.59 7.59
C VAL A 51 8.31 -17.35 8.90
N GLU A 52 9.09 -18.42 9.03
CA GLU A 52 9.19 -19.22 10.25
C GLU A 52 9.80 -18.42 11.41
N GLN A 53 10.89 -17.71 11.16
CA GLN A 53 11.60 -16.94 12.19
C GLN A 53 10.73 -15.84 12.79
N HIS A 54 9.85 -15.23 11.99
CA HIS A 54 8.97 -14.12 12.43
C HIS A 54 7.55 -14.60 12.78
N GLY A 55 7.30 -15.91 12.76
CA GLY A 55 5.98 -16.48 13.11
C GLY A 55 4.85 -16.02 12.19
N LEU A 56 5.14 -15.73 10.92
CA LEU A 56 4.14 -15.30 9.95
C LEU A 56 3.29 -16.50 9.48
N ALA A 57 1.99 -16.26 9.27
CA ALA A 57 1.11 -17.26 8.68
C ALA A 57 1.46 -17.50 7.21
N ASP A 58 1.31 -18.74 6.72
CA ASP A 58 1.58 -19.08 5.32
C ASP A 58 0.73 -18.23 4.35
N SER A 59 1.26 -18.01 3.15
CA SER A 59 0.67 -17.12 2.15
C SER A 59 0.79 -17.71 0.73
N ALA A 60 0.37 -16.96 -0.29
CA ALA A 60 0.51 -17.38 -1.67
C ALA A 60 1.99 -17.53 -2.06
N ARG A 61 2.28 -18.44 -3.00
CA ARG A 61 3.64 -18.65 -3.52
C ARG A 61 4.07 -17.47 -4.37
N PHE A 62 5.33 -17.09 -4.26
CA PHE A 62 5.93 -16.16 -5.20
C PHE A 62 6.12 -16.85 -6.56
N PRO A 63 5.65 -16.28 -7.69
CA PRO A 63 5.69 -16.98 -8.98
C PRO A 63 7.10 -17.36 -9.47
N TRP A 64 8.12 -16.61 -9.06
CA TRP A 64 9.49 -16.77 -9.56
C TRP A 64 10.41 -17.56 -8.60
N ASP A 65 9.92 -17.92 -7.41
CA ASP A 65 10.66 -18.69 -6.42
C ASP A 65 9.71 -19.48 -5.49
N ASN A 66 9.75 -20.80 -5.59
CA ASN A 66 8.86 -21.68 -4.82
C ASN A 66 9.15 -21.70 -3.32
N ASP A 67 10.36 -21.32 -2.91
CA ASP A 67 10.77 -21.27 -1.50
C ASP A 67 10.34 -19.94 -0.84
N LYS A 68 9.84 -18.99 -1.64
CA LYS A 68 9.30 -17.72 -1.16
C LYS A 68 7.77 -17.66 -1.17
N ARG A 69 7.25 -16.76 -0.36
CA ARG A 69 5.83 -16.45 -0.18
C ARG A 69 5.60 -14.96 -0.34
N THR A 70 4.51 -14.58 -1.00
CA THR A 70 4.15 -13.19 -1.21
C THR A 70 3.36 -12.65 -0.03
N TYR A 71 3.72 -11.48 0.48
CA TYR A 71 2.98 -10.80 1.54
C TYR A 71 2.65 -9.38 1.13
N ILE A 72 1.48 -8.92 1.56
CA ILE A 72 1.04 -7.54 1.41
C ILE A 72 1.50 -6.75 2.63
N LEU A 73 2.15 -5.62 2.39
CA LEU A 73 2.58 -4.69 3.42
C LEU A 73 1.41 -3.84 3.87
N LYS A 74 1.17 -3.89 5.18
CA LYS A 74 -0.02 -3.33 5.79
C LYS A 74 -0.20 -1.83 5.53
N GLY A 75 0.87 -1.04 5.69
CA GLY A 75 0.82 0.40 5.44
C GLY A 75 0.47 0.74 3.98
N PHE A 76 1.03 0.04 3.00
CA PHE A 76 0.69 0.24 1.60
C PHE A 76 -0.74 -0.20 1.28
N HIS A 77 -1.22 -1.28 1.90
CA HIS A 77 -2.61 -1.71 1.78
C HIS A 77 -3.60 -0.68 2.34
N ASP A 78 -3.27 -0.04 3.46
CA ASP A 78 -4.13 0.98 4.07
C ASP A 78 -4.17 2.23 3.21
N LEU A 79 -3.03 2.58 2.61
CA LEU A 79 -2.94 3.67 1.65
C LEU A 79 -3.73 3.37 0.37
N HIS A 80 -3.66 2.13 -0.14
CA HIS A 80 -4.50 1.65 -1.25
C HIS A 80 -6.00 1.81 -0.93
N CYS A 81 -6.43 1.33 0.24
CA CYS A 81 -7.81 1.45 0.70
C CYS A 81 -8.26 2.92 0.75
N LEU A 82 -7.41 3.79 1.32
CA LEU A 82 -7.70 5.22 1.43
C LEU A 82 -7.78 5.91 0.05
N LYS A 83 -6.89 5.58 -0.89
CA LYS A 83 -6.95 6.06 -2.28
C LYS A 83 -8.26 5.67 -2.95
N SER A 84 -8.64 4.39 -2.88
CA SER A 84 -9.89 3.90 -3.49
C SER A 84 -11.12 4.55 -2.87
N MET A 85 -11.15 4.72 -1.54
CA MET A 85 -12.25 5.39 -0.86
C MET A 85 -12.36 6.86 -1.26
N ARG A 86 -11.25 7.61 -1.27
CA ARG A 86 -11.25 9.00 -1.74
C ARG A 86 -11.82 9.09 -3.15
N ARG A 87 -11.34 8.22 -4.06
CA ARG A 87 -11.81 8.22 -5.45
C ARG A 87 -13.33 8.04 -5.52
N ALA A 88 -13.87 7.09 -4.77
CA ALA A 88 -15.32 6.87 -4.69
C ALA A 88 -16.06 8.12 -4.17
N PHE A 89 -15.56 8.77 -3.11
CA PHE A 89 -16.16 10.00 -2.58
C PHE A 89 -16.14 11.16 -3.59
N VAL A 90 -15.02 11.38 -4.26
CA VAL A 90 -14.86 12.46 -5.25
C VAL A 90 -15.75 12.21 -6.47
N ASP A 91 -15.82 10.98 -6.97
CA ASP A 91 -16.70 10.63 -8.10
C ASP A 91 -18.17 10.89 -7.74
N LEU A 92 -18.62 10.48 -6.54
CA LEU A 92 -19.96 10.76 -6.04
C LEU A 92 -20.25 12.26 -5.91
N GLN A 93 -19.32 13.02 -5.33
CA GLN A 93 -19.46 14.47 -5.17
C GLN A 93 -19.61 15.18 -6.51
N ARG A 94 -18.89 14.72 -7.53
CA ARG A 94 -18.92 15.25 -8.89
C ARG A 94 -20.10 14.74 -9.72
N GLY A 95 -20.93 13.83 -9.17
CA GLY A 95 -22.03 13.22 -9.90
C GLY A 95 -21.58 12.33 -11.05
N VAL A 96 -20.36 11.79 -10.97
CA VAL A 96 -19.81 10.84 -11.94
C VAL A 96 -20.28 9.44 -11.57
N ASP A 97 -20.72 8.66 -12.56
CA ASP A 97 -21.04 7.24 -12.36
C ASP A 97 -19.79 6.51 -11.88
N THR A 98 -19.81 6.14 -10.60
CA THR A 98 -18.71 5.43 -9.99
C THR A 98 -18.67 3.97 -10.47
N LYS A 99 -17.49 3.52 -10.91
CA LYS A 99 -17.21 2.10 -11.15
C LYS A 99 -16.73 1.37 -9.90
N THR A 100 -16.85 2.00 -8.73
CA THR A 100 -16.42 1.45 -7.46
C THR A 100 -17.21 0.20 -7.12
N ASP A 101 -16.49 -0.90 -6.86
CA ASP A 101 -17.07 -2.07 -6.22
C ASP A 101 -17.36 -1.77 -4.74
N TRP A 102 -18.64 -1.78 -4.39
CA TRP A 102 -19.10 -1.54 -3.01
C TRP A 102 -18.64 -2.62 -2.04
N PHE A 103 -18.50 -3.87 -2.49
CA PHE A 103 -17.97 -4.93 -1.63
C PHE A 103 -16.53 -4.61 -1.22
N HIS A 104 -15.67 -4.25 -2.18
CA HIS A 104 -14.31 -3.79 -1.92
C HIS A 104 -14.27 -2.59 -0.97
N MET A 105 -15.20 -1.62 -1.12
CA MET A 105 -15.26 -0.45 -0.22
C MET A 105 -15.60 -0.82 1.22
N TYR A 106 -16.57 -1.71 1.44
CA TYR A 106 -16.91 -2.16 2.79
C TYR A 106 -15.75 -2.92 3.45
N HIS A 107 -15.03 -3.74 2.67
CA HIS A 107 -13.81 -4.40 3.13
C HIS A 107 -12.73 -3.38 3.52
N CYS A 108 -12.45 -2.39 2.67
CA CYS A 108 -11.49 -1.32 2.95
C CYS A 108 -11.84 -0.54 4.23
N LEU A 109 -13.12 -0.20 4.41
CA LEU A 109 -13.62 0.50 5.59
C LEU A 109 -13.39 -0.30 6.88
N ASP A 110 -13.72 -1.60 6.87
CA ASP A 110 -13.54 -2.43 8.06
C ASP A 110 -12.06 -2.73 8.33
N ALA A 111 -11.23 -2.91 7.30
CA ALA A 111 -9.80 -3.08 7.45
C ALA A 111 -9.19 -1.87 8.19
N LEU A 112 -9.41 -0.66 7.68
CA LEU A 112 -8.91 0.58 8.31
C LEU A 112 -9.44 0.74 9.75
N ARG A 113 -10.71 0.38 10.01
CA ARG A 113 -11.25 0.38 11.38
C ARG A 113 -10.48 -0.57 12.29
N GLN A 114 -10.19 -1.79 11.84
CA GLN A 114 -9.45 -2.77 12.62
C GLN A 114 -8.03 -2.28 12.94
N ASP A 115 -7.36 -1.61 12.00
CA ASP A 115 -6.01 -1.09 12.23
C ASP A 115 -5.98 0.06 13.22
N LEU A 116 -6.91 1.00 13.07
CA LEU A 116 -7.04 2.11 14.00
C LEU A 116 -7.32 1.61 15.42
N MET A 117 -8.12 0.55 15.57
CA MET A 117 -8.36 -0.09 16.86
C MET A 117 -7.17 -0.91 17.37
N CYS A 118 -6.40 -1.54 16.48
CA CYS A 118 -5.20 -2.28 16.84
C CYS A 118 -4.10 -1.34 17.36
N TYR A 119 -3.88 -0.22 16.67
CA TYR A 119 -2.86 0.75 17.03
C TYR A 119 -3.25 1.60 18.25
N ALA A 120 -4.54 1.97 18.37
CA ALA A 120 -5.11 2.65 19.53
C ALA A 120 -4.23 3.81 20.08
N ASP A 121 -3.81 4.72 19.20
CA ASP A 121 -2.88 5.81 19.54
C ASP A 121 -3.39 6.68 20.69
N ASP A 122 -2.63 6.72 21.79
CA ASP A 122 -2.99 7.39 23.04
C ASP A 122 -2.49 8.84 23.12
N THR A 123 -1.87 9.38 22.06
CA THR A 123 -1.29 10.73 22.06
C THR A 123 -2.40 11.80 22.16
N PRO A 124 -2.45 12.60 23.24
CA PRO A 124 -3.48 13.62 23.41
C PRO A 124 -3.38 14.72 22.34
N MET A 125 -4.47 14.96 21.60
CA MET A 125 -4.52 16.00 20.57
C MET A 125 -4.87 17.38 21.16
N PRO A 126 -4.13 18.45 20.82
CA PRO A 126 -4.51 19.80 21.22
C PRO A 126 -5.83 20.22 20.58
N ILE A 127 -6.70 20.85 21.38
CA ILE A 127 -7.95 21.46 20.91
C ILE A 127 -7.74 22.98 20.89
N PRO A 128 -7.62 23.61 19.72
CA PRO A 128 -7.53 25.06 19.64
C PRO A 128 -8.86 25.72 20.01
N LYS A 129 -8.83 27.02 20.33
CA LYS A 129 -10.06 27.80 20.59
C LYS A 129 -11.00 27.84 19.38
N ASP A 130 -10.42 27.77 18.18
CA ASP A 130 -11.12 27.50 16.93
C ASP A 130 -11.03 25.99 16.66
N ILE A 131 -12.16 25.30 16.70
CA ILE A 131 -12.23 23.83 16.59
C ILE A 131 -11.96 23.30 15.18
N THR A 132 -11.71 24.18 14.21
CA THR A 132 -11.53 23.80 12.79
C THR A 132 -10.23 23.03 12.54
N TYR A 133 -9.22 23.15 13.41
CA TYR A 133 -7.87 22.60 13.18
C TYR A 133 -7.35 21.78 14.38
N ILE A 134 -8.15 20.82 14.86
CA ILE A 134 -7.77 19.94 15.97
C ILE A 134 -6.47 19.19 15.62
N GLY A 135 -5.52 19.19 16.56
CA GLY A 135 -4.23 18.52 16.38
C GLY A 135 -3.18 19.26 15.55
N ASP A 136 -3.50 20.39 14.92
CA ASP A 136 -2.52 21.09 14.08
C ASP A 136 -1.24 21.45 14.86
N GLY A 137 -0.08 21.17 14.26
CA GLY A 137 1.22 21.39 14.89
C GLY A 137 1.63 20.31 15.90
N GLN A 138 0.79 19.31 16.17
CA GLN A 138 1.15 18.18 17.04
C GLN A 138 2.27 17.36 16.40
N VAL A 139 3.30 17.04 17.18
CA VAL A 139 4.35 16.10 16.74
C VAL A 139 3.89 14.67 17.01
N ARG A 140 4.01 13.81 16.00
CA ARG A 140 3.68 12.38 16.03
C ARG A 140 4.95 11.57 15.80
N GLN A 141 5.02 10.37 16.40
CA GLN A 141 6.08 9.40 16.12
C GLN A 141 5.60 8.41 15.08
N CYS A 142 6.19 8.47 13.90
CA CYS A 142 5.76 7.72 12.72
C CYS A 142 6.82 6.69 12.31
N ARG A 143 6.40 5.70 11.53
CA ARG A 143 7.35 4.86 10.77
C ARG A 143 7.82 5.63 9.54
N ASP A 144 9.09 5.45 9.18
CA ASP A 144 9.69 6.08 8.00
C ASP A 144 9.26 5.33 6.72
N TRP A 145 8.48 5.99 5.87
CA TRP A 145 8.04 5.45 4.58
C TRP A 145 9.18 5.19 3.62
N ASN A 146 10.28 5.95 3.68
CA ASN A 146 11.45 5.71 2.84
C ASN A 146 12.14 4.41 3.26
N LYS A 147 12.27 4.16 4.57
CA LYS A 147 12.81 2.87 5.06
C LYS A 147 11.92 1.71 4.66
N LEU A 148 10.59 1.86 4.75
CA LEU A 148 9.64 0.82 4.37
C LEU A 148 9.72 0.51 2.88
N THR A 149 9.74 1.55 2.06
CA THR A 149 9.89 1.43 0.61
C THR A 149 11.23 0.80 0.24
N ALA A 150 12.33 1.26 0.85
CA ALA A 150 13.66 0.72 0.58
C ALA A 150 13.76 -0.77 0.91
N TRP A 151 13.18 -1.19 2.04
CA TRP A 151 13.11 -2.61 2.40
C TRP A 151 12.23 -3.40 1.43
N ALA A 152 11.03 -2.91 1.10
CA ALA A 152 10.11 -3.60 0.21
C ALA A 152 10.64 -3.77 -1.22
N THR A 153 11.44 -2.81 -1.69
CA THR A 153 11.99 -2.78 -3.05
C THR A 153 13.39 -3.37 -3.17
N ALA A 154 14.02 -3.76 -2.05
CA ALA A 154 15.34 -4.38 -2.05
C ALA A 154 15.34 -5.68 -2.90
N PRO A 155 16.43 -6.00 -3.62
CA PRO A 155 16.45 -7.11 -4.59
C PRO A 155 15.95 -8.46 -4.05
N GLU A 156 16.18 -8.76 -2.77
CA GLU A 156 15.77 -10.01 -2.13
C GLU A 156 14.30 -10.03 -1.72
N GLN A 157 13.72 -8.89 -1.38
CA GLN A 157 12.33 -8.76 -0.91
C GLN A 157 11.37 -8.35 -2.03
N ASN A 158 11.87 -7.76 -3.11
CA ASN A 158 11.03 -7.27 -4.19
C ASN A 158 10.28 -8.42 -4.86
N ALA A 159 8.95 -8.38 -4.81
CA ALA A 159 8.09 -9.41 -5.40
C ALA A 159 7.88 -9.24 -6.93
N CYS A 160 8.70 -8.45 -7.62
CA CYS A 160 8.48 -8.08 -9.03
C CYS A 160 7.07 -7.52 -9.30
N TYR A 161 6.44 -6.97 -8.27
CA TYR A 161 5.04 -6.59 -8.27
C TYR A 161 4.87 -5.15 -8.75
N ARG A 162 3.82 -4.91 -9.55
CA ARG A 162 3.33 -3.57 -9.88
C ARG A 162 1.81 -3.52 -9.76
N GLN A 163 1.30 -2.42 -9.22
CA GLN A 163 -0.12 -2.14 -9.25
C GLN A 163 -0.50 -1.66 -10.66
N LEU A 164 -1.08 -2.55 -11.46
CA LEU A 164 -1.49 -2.24 -12.84
C LEU A 164 -2.69 -1.28 -12.91
N SER A 165 -3.52 -1.27 -11.87
CA SER A 165 -4.62 -0.33 -11.69
C SER A 165 -4.95 -0.20 -10.21
N ASP A 166 -5.07 1.03 -9.74
CA ASP A 166 -5.48 1.31 -8.36
C ASP A 166 -6.98 1.04 -8.11
N TYR A 167 -7.77 0.94 -9.19
CA TYR A 167 -9.23 0.98 -9.11
C TYR A 167 -9.92 -0.18 -9.85
N ASN A 168 -9.28 -0.77 -10.86
CA ASN A 168 -9.86 -1.87 -11.62
C ASN A 168 -9.33 -3.22 -11.14
N GLN A 169 -10.21 -4.21 -11.12
CA GLN A 169 -9.82 -5.60 -10.90
C GLN A 169 -8.93 -6.09 -12.05
N VAL A 170 -7.90 -6.84 -11.68
CA VAL A 170 -7.00 -7.52 -12.63
C VAL A 170 -7.33 -9.00 -12.60
N PHE A 171 -7.77 -9.55 -13.72
CA PHE A 171 -8.19 -10.95 -13.85
C PHE A 171 -7.00 -11.90 -14.01
N HIS A 172 -5.97 -11.47 -14.74
CA HIS A 172 -4.74 -12.25 -14.90
C HIS A 172 -3.68 -11.78 -13.90
N SER A 173 -3.77 -12.29 -12.67
CA SER A 173 -2.94 -11.84 -11.54
C SER A 173 -1.43 -11.98 -11.76
N LEU A 174 -0.98 -12.94 -12.57
CA LEU A 174 0.45 -13.12 -12.88
C LEU A 174 1.05 -11.90 -13.60
N GLU A 175 0.25 -11.15 -14.37
CA GLU A 175 0.70 -9.92 -15.04
C GLU A 175 1.20 -8.88 -14.03
N LYS A 176 0.70 -8.90 -12.79
CA LYS A 176 1.19 -8.00 -11.73
C LYS A 176 2.63 -8.31 -11.32
N PHE A 177 3.12 -9.53 -11.55
CA PHE A 177 4.46 -9.98 -11.16
C PHE A 177 5.49 -9.84 -12.30
N ALA A 178 5.12 -9.17 -13.39
CA ALA A 178 5.93 -8.98 -14.59
C ALA A 178 6.93 -7.80 -14.51
N TYR A 179 7.26 -7.32 -13.30
CA TYR A 179 8.06 -6.09 -13.14
C TYR A 179 9.27 -6.26 -12.21
N CYS A 180 10.09 -7.29 -12.45
CA CYS A 180 11.36 -7.43 -11.73
C CYS A 180 12.32 -6.28 -12.12
N PRO A 181 12.97 -5.61 -11.16
CA PRO A 181 14.05 -4.66 -11.49
C PRO A 181 15.28 -5.40 -12.04
N GLU A 182 16.12 -4.72 -12.83
CA GLU A 182 17.31 -5.33 -13.47
C GLU A 182 18.31 -5.94 -12.46
N GLY A 183 18.32 -5.47 -11.21
CA GLY A 183 19.16 -6.03 -10.14
C GLY A 183 18.52 -7.20 -9.38
N SER A 184 17.31 -7.64 -9.75
CA SER A 184 16.63 -8.75 -9.09
C SER A 184 17.24 -10.09 -9.50
N PRO A 185 17.41 -11.04 -8.57
CA PRO A 185 17.80 -12.41 -8.91
C PRO A 185 16.76 -13.14 -9.79
N TYR A 186 15.54 -12.59 -9.91
CA TYR A 186 14.44 -13.18 -10.67
C TYR A 186 14.24 -12.53 -12.04
N TYR A 187 15.05 -11.53 -12.39
CA TYR A 187 14.89 -10.75 -13.62
C TYR A 187 14.87 -11.63 -14.87
N ASP A 188 15.86 -12.50 -15.04
CA ASP A 188 15.95 -13.37 -16.22
C ASP A 188 14.83 -14.42 -16.25
N ILE A 189 14.55 -15.06 -15.11
CA ILE A 189 13.52 -16.11 -14.99
C ILE A 189 12.14 -15.57 -15.40
N GLN A 190 11.77 -14.40 -14.87
CA GLN A 190 10.51 -13.76 -15.17
C GLN A 190 10.41 -13.38 -16.65
N ARG A 191 11.48 -12.81 -17.22
CA ARG A 191 11.49 -12.40 -18.62
C ARG A 191 11.37 -13.58 -19.57
N GLU A 192 12.16 -14.63 -19.35
CA GLU A 192 12.09 -15.87 -20.14
C GLU A 192 10.68 -16.48 -20.11
N TYR A 193 9.99 -16.41 -18.97
CA TYR A 193 8.61 -16.87 -18.86
C TYR A 193 7.68 -16.09 -19.80
N PHE A 194 7.68 -14.75 -19.74
CA PHE A 194 6.79 -13.94 -20.58
C PHE A 194 7.20 -13.92 -22.06
N GLU A 195 8.49 -14.07 -22.38
CA GLU A 195 8.96 -14.23 -23.76
C GLU A 195 8.45 -15.54 -24.38
N LYS A 196 8.39 -16.61 -23.58
CA LYS A 196 7.90 -17.94 -24.02
C LYS A 196 6.38 -18.04 -24.06
N HIS A 197 5.71 -17.50 -23.05
CA HIS A 197 4.27 -17.71 -22.85
C HIS A 197 3.39 -16.54 -23.32
N GLY A 198 4.00 -15.38 -23.56
CA GLY A 198 3.31 -14.14 -23.90
C GLY A 198 2.63 -13.49 -22.69
N HIS A 199 2.40 -12.19 -22.80
CA HIS A 199 1.51 -11.46 -21.90
C HIS A 199 0.05 -11.69 -22.28
N ARG A 200 -0.83 -11.62 -21.29
CA ARG A 200 -2.28 -11.55 -21.48
C ARG A 200 -2.79 -10.17 -21.10
N ASP A 201 -3.96 -9.79 -21.63
CA ASP A 201 -4.61 -8.55 -21.21
C ASP A 201 -5.06 -8.66 -19.74
N PRO A 202 -4.50 -7.87 -18.80
CA PRO A 202 -4.80 -8.02 -17.38
C PRO A 202 -6.27 -7.74 -17.01
N PHE A 203 -7.04 -7.09 -17.89
CA PHE A 203 -8.40 -6.63 -17.60
C PHE A 203 -9.50 -7.40 -18.33
N VAL A 204 -9.15 -8.45 -19.09
CA VAL A 204 -10.10 -9.32 -19.79
C VAL A 204 -10.11 -10.70 -19.13
N GLU A 205 -11.30 -11.28 -18.98
CA GLU A 205 -11.51 -12.62 -18.40
C GLU A 205 -11.15 -13.76 -19.38
#